data_AF-A0A7L3FQ74-F1
#
_entry.id   AF-A0A7L3FQ74-F1
#
_cell.length_a   1.000
_cell.length_b   1.000
_cell.length_c   1.000
_cell.angle_alpha   90.00
_cell.angle_beta   90.00
_cell.angle_gamma   90.00
#
_symmetry.space_group_name_H-M   'P 1'
#
loop_
_entity.id
_entity.type
_entity.pdbx_description
1 polymer ?
#
loop_
_entity_poly.entity_id
_entity_poly.type
_entity_poly.pdbx_seq_one_letter_code
_entity_poly.pdbx_strand_id
1 'polypeptide(L)'
;VGPGHGIQLDSGRLVVPAYTYYVHRRLCGAVPLPCCTRPHSLVFYSDDGGRRWHKGALLGGAPTGECQVAEIQRGDGRQPLLYCNCRASRGCRVVAFSADRGLRFQRSAPCEALAETLCGCQGSVVSFPAPPAGPGAEPTWLLYSHPTDRHRRSDLGIYLNPSPLDREGWQHPWVLNLGPSGYSDLSACSGGVFGCLFERGTTSTCEEITFCLFTLDTSQQNLKAS
;
A
#
# COMPACT_ATOMS: atom_id res chain seq x y z
N VAL A 1 -0.08 -11.61 -8.25
CA VAL A 1 0.84 -11.45 -7.10
C VAL A 1 1.59 -10.16 -7.31
N GLY A 2 1.75 -9.31 -6.29
CA GLY A 2 2.40 -8.00 -6.41
C GLY A 2 1.69 -7.03 -7.38
N PRO A 3 2.42 -6.05 -7.96
CA PRO A 3 3.89 -5.92 -7.93
C PRO A 3 4.45 -5.24 -6.66
N GLY A 4 5.79 -5.22 -6.55
CA GLY A 4 6.57 -4.64 -5.45
C GLY A 4 6.88 -5.63 -4.33
N HIS A 5 7.30 -5.12 -3.17
CA HIS A 5 7.76 -5.95 -2.05
C HIS A 5 6.63 -6.72 -1.33
N GLY A 6 7.01 -7.87 -0.73
CA GLY A 6 6.26 -8.52 0.33
C GLY A 6 6.86 -8.17 1.70
N ILE A 7 6.25 -8.61 2.79
CA ILE A 7 6.72 -8.31 4.14
C ILE A 7 6.91 -9.59 4.97
N GLN A 8 7.81 -9.51 5.95
CA GLN A 8 7.85 -10.43 7.07
C GLN A 8 7.28 -9.72 8.30
N LEU A 9 6.27 -10.32 8.92
CA LEU A 9 5.68 -9.80 10.16
C LEU A 9 6.63 -10.07 11.34
N ASP A 10 6.46 -9.33 12.44
CA ASP A 10 7.20 -9.57 13.70
C ASP A 10 7.03 -10.99 14.23
N SER A 11 5.91 -11.63 13.90
CA SER A 11 5.64 -13.04 14.22
C SER A 11 6.49 -14.05 13.42
N GLY A 12 7.30 -13.59 12.46
CA GLY A 12 8.07 -14.41 11.53
C GLY A 12 7.32 -14.85 10.26
N ARG A 13 5.98 -14.69 10.23
CA ARG A 13 5.14 -14.99 9.06
C ARG A 13 5.55 -14.15 7.86
N LEU A 14 5.72 -14.79 6.71
CA LEU A 14 5.87 -14.12 5.42
C LEU A 14 4.50 -13.80 4.83
N VAL A 15 4.32 -12.60 4.27
CA VAL A 15 3.08 -12.15 3.64
C VAL A 15 3.39 -11.55 2.28
N VAL A 16 2.68 -12.03 1.25
CA VAL A 16 2.82 -11.61 -0.14
C VAL A 16 1.49 -11.06 -0.64
N PRO A 17 1.37 -9.76 -0.94
CA PRO A 17 0.15 -9.18 -1.48
C PRO A 17 -0.15 -9.67 -2.90
N ALA A 18 -1.43 -9.80 -3.22
CA ALA A 18 -1.91 -10.27 -4.51
C ALA A 18 -3.31 -9.76 -4.81
N TYR A 19 -3.78 -9.99 -6.03
CA TYR A 19 -5.17 -9.79 -6.41
C TYR A 19 -5.59 -10.82 -7.45
N THR A 20 -6.90 -11.01 -7.59
CA THR A 20 -7.48 -11.96 -8.56
C THR A 20 -8.81 -11.46 -9.10
N TYR A 21 -9.15 -11.85 -10.32
CA TYR A 21 -10.48 -11.65 -10.90
C TYR A 21 -11.36 -12.85 -10.57
N TYR A 22 -12.28 -12.68 -9.63
CA TYR A 22 -13.16 -13.73 -9.15
C TYR A 22 -14.49 -13.76 -9.90
N VAL A 23 -14.86 -14.93 -10.42
CA VAL A 23 -16.13 -15.17 -11.13
C VAL A 23 -17.22 -15.50 -10.10
N HIS A 24 -18.09 -14.54 -9.78
CA HIS A 24 -19.16 -14.71 -8.79
C HIS A 24 -20.34 -15.53 -9.30
N ARG A 25 -20.54 -15.61 -10.63
CA ARG A 25 -21.66 -16.34 -11.23
C ARG A 25 -21.28 -16.99 -12.54
N ARG A 26 -21.76 -18.21 -12.73
CA ARG A 26 -21.66 -18.96 -13.98
C ARG A 26 -23.07 -19.25 -14.51
N LEU A 27 -23.28 -19.08 -15.82
CA LEU A 27 -24.48 -19.51 -16.52
C LEU A 27 -24.55 -21.04 -16.50
N CYS A 28 -25.68 -21.58 -16.01
CA CYS A 28 -25.91 -23.02 -15.84
C CYS A 28 -24.77 -23.76 -15.10
N GLY A 29 -24.06 -23.07 -14.19
CA GLY A 29 -22.93 -23.62 -13.44
C GLY A 29 -21.62 -23.79 -14.24
N ALA A 30 -21.65 -23.69 -15.57
CA ALA A 30 -20.50 -24.00 -16.42
C ALA A 30 -19.79 -22.74 -16.96
N VAL A 31 -20.55 -21.81 -17.56
CA VAL A 31 -19.97 -20.71 -18.35
C VAL A 31 -19.81 -19.45 -17.49
N PRO A 32 -18.59 -18.93 -17.27
CA PRO A 32 -18.37 -17.67 -16.56
C PRO A 32 -19.15 -16.52 -17.19
N LEU A 33 -19.87 -15.75 -16.39
CA LEU A 33 -20.50 -14.52 -16.86
C LEU A 33 -19.51 -13.35 -16.67
N PRO A 34 -19.01 -12.69 -17.75
CA PRO A 34 -18.03 -11.62 -17.63
C PRO A 34 -18.50 -10.47 -16.71
N CYS A 35 -19.78 -10.11 -16.77
CA CYS A 35 -20.39 -9.07 -15.92
C CYS A 35 -20.44 -9.44 -14.42
N CYS A 36 -20.18 -10.71 -14.07
CA CYS A 36 -20.11 -11.20 -12.70
C CYS A 36 -18.66 -11.47 -12.26
N THR A 37 -17.67 -11.03 -13.03
CA THR A 37 -16.26 -11.15 -12.66
C THR A 37 -15.79 -9.84 -12.05
N ARG A 38 -15.20 -9.89 -10.84
CA ARG A 38 -14.75 -8.69 -10.11
C ARG A 38 -13.33 -8.88 -9.57
N PRO A 39 -12.49 -7.84 -9.60
CA PRO A 39 -11.17 -7.91 -8.98
C PRO A 39 -11.27 -7.79 -7.45
N HIS A 40 -10.48 -8.62 -6.77
CA HIS A 40 -10.33 -8.62 -5.32
C HIS A 40 -8.85 -8.73 -4.95
N SER A 41 -8.36 -7.81 -4.13
CA SER A 41 -7.08 -7.95 -3.43
C SER A 41 -7.16 -9.06 -2.37
N LEU A 42 -6.02 -9.66 -2.06
CA LEU A 42 -5.82 -10.70 -1.05
C LEU A 42 -4.34 -10.77 -0.69
N VAL A 43 -3.99 -11.61 0.28
CA VAL A 43 -2.58 -11.96 0.54
C VAL A 43 -2.39 -13.47 0.51
N PHE A 44 -1.20 -13.91 0.12
CA PHE A 44 -0.69 -15.23 0.46
C PHE A 44 0.19 -15.10 1.70
N TYR A 45 0.24 -16.14 2.53
CA TYR A 45 1.09 -16.14 3.71
C TYR A 45 1.73 -17.49 3.96
N SER A 46 2.88 -17.49 4.65
CA SER A 46 3.62 -18.67 5.05
C SER A 46 4.15 -18.52 6.47
N ASP A 47 3.93 -19.54 7.29
CA ASP A 47 4.37 -19.60 8.69
C ASP A 47 5.61 -20.49 8.89
N ASP A 48 6.12 -21.11 7.82
CA ASP A 48 7.20 -22.11 7.86
C ASP A 48 8.40 -21.73 6.99
N GLY A 49 8.66 -20.43 6.86
CA GLY A 49 9.79 -19.89 6.10
C GLY A 49 9.63 -20.05 4.59
N GLY A 50 8.39 -20.06 4.08
CA GLY A 50 8.10 -20.13 2.64
C GLY A 50 7.96 -21.55 2.09
N ARG A 51 7.94 -22.59 2.93
CA ARG A 51 7.81 -23.99 2.47
C ARG A 51 6.38 -24.31 2.06
N ARG A 52 5.38 -23.79 2.79
CA ARG A 52 3.96 -23.90 2.47
C ARG A 52 3.31 -22.53 2.46
N TRP A 53 2.39 -22.35 1.51
CA TRP A 53 1.68 -21.10 1.31
C TRP A 53 0.18 -21.31 1.44
N HIS A 54 -0.45 -20.38 2.15
CA HIS A 54 -1.89 -20.32 2.34
C HIS A 54 -2.42 -19.06 1.67
N LYS A 55 -3.65 -19.16 1.14
CA LYS A 55 -4.34 -18.02 0.54
C LYS A 55 -5.30 -17.42 1.57
N GLY A 56 -5.14 -16.13 1.86
CA GLY A 56 -6.10 -15.36 2.66
C GLY A 56 -7.46 -15.21 1.98
N ALA A 57 -8.43 -14.70 2.73
CA ALA A 57 -9.75 -14.37 2.20
C ALA A 57 -9.67 -13.26 1.15
N LEU A 58 -10.59 -13.28 0.17
CA LEU A 58 -10.75 -12.18 -0.76
C LEU A 58 -11.19 -10.92 -0.01
N LEU A 59 -10.60 -9.77 -0.32
CA LEU A 59 -11.00 -8.50 0.25
C LEU A 59 -12.44 -8.18 -0.18
N GLY A 60 -13.32 -8.05 0.81
CA GLY A 60 -14.72 -7.71 0.60
C GLY A 60 -14.95 -6.20 0.57
N GLY A 61 -15.96 -5.77 -0.19
CA GLY A 61 -16.32 -4.36 -0.32
C GLY A 61 -16.19 -3.89 -1.76
N ALA A 62 -15.41 -2.83 -1.98
CA ALA A 62 -15.20 -2.27 -3.31
C ALA A 62 -14.33 -3.21 -4.17
N PRO A 63 -14.48 -3.19 -5.52
CA PRO A 63 -13.52 -3.84 -6.41
C PRO A 63 -12.11 -3.28 -6.19
N THR A 64 -11.13 -4.16 -6.02
CA THR A 64 -9.76 -3.81 -5.66
C THR A 64 -8.74 -4.58 -6.50
N GLY A 65 -7.68 -3.90 -6.93
CA GLY A 65 -6.64 -4.43 -7.80
C GLY A 65 -5.31 -4.64 -7.08
N GLU A 66 -4.23 -4.20 -7.72
CA GLU A 66 -2.86 -4.24 -7.16
C GLU A 66 -2.84 -3.59 -5.77
N CYS A 67 -2.15 -4.21 -4.83
CA CYS A 67 -2.11 -3.76 -3.44
C CYS A 67 -0.74 -4.03 -2.81
N GLN A 68 -0.45 -3.31 -1.73
CA GLN A 68 0.65 -3.61 -0.81
C GLN A 68 0.15 -3.60 0.63
N VAL A 69 0.96 -4.15 1.53
CA VAL A 69 0.62 -4.31 2.94
C VAL A 69 1.76 -3.85 3.84
N ALA A 70 1.41 -3.34 5.02
CA ALA A 70 2.36 -2.94 6.06
C ALA A 70 1.84 -3.37 7.44
N GLU A 71 2.74 -3.78 8.34
CA GLU A 71 2.37 -4.13 9.72
C GLU A 71 2.41 -2.89 10.61
N ILE A 72 1.33 -2.65 11.37
CA ILE A 72 1.21 -1.54 12.29
C ILE A 72 1.28 -2.08 13.71
N GLN A 73 2.34 -1.71 14.44
CA GLN A 73 2.41 -1.92 15.88
C GLN A 73 1.49 -0.92 16.58
N ARG A 74 0.91 -1.33 17.70
CA ARG A 74 -0.06 -0.49 18.44
C ARG A 74 0.49 -0.09 19.80
N GLY A 75 0.40 1.19 20.12
CA GLY A 75 0.89 1.73 21.39
C GLY A 75 0.08 1.28 22.61
N ASP A 76 -1.14 0.79 22.41
CA ASP A 76 -2.06 0.32 23.44
C ASP A 76 -1.83 -1.15 23.89
N GLY A 77 -0.76 -1.79 23.39
CA GLY A 77 -0.41 -3.17 23.73
C GLY A 77 -1.32 -4.23 23.09
N ARG A 78 -2.25 -3.83 22.21
CA ARG A 78 -3.06 -4.77 21.43
C ARG A 78 -2.21 -5.40 20.32
N GLN A 79 -2.72 -6.50 19.76
CA GLN A 79 -2.04 -7.18 18.66
C GLN A 79 -1.83 -6.24 17.46
N PRO A 80 -0.71 -6.40 16.71
CA PRO A 80 -0.45 -5.65 15.50
C PRO A 80 -1.57 -5.83 14.47
N LEU A 81 -1.77 -4.81 13.64
CA LEU A 81 -2.71 -4.86 12.53
C LEU A 81 -1.94 -4.93 11.21
N LEU A 82 -2.45 -5.72 10.28
CA LEU A 82 -1.98 -5.69 8.91
C LEU A 82 -2.83 -4.68 8.12
N TYR A 83 -2.21 -3.58 7.70
CA TYR A 83 -2.80 -2.59 6.82
C TYR A 83 -2.63 -3.00 5.37
N CYS A 84 -3.65 -2.81 4.54
CA CYS A 84 -3.62 -3.05 3.12
C CYS A 84 -4.09 -1.81 2.37
N ASN A 85 -3.26 -1.34 1.43
CA ASN A 85 -3.57 -0.25 0.51
C ASN A 85 -3.74 -0.81 -0.90
N CYS A 86 -4.90 -0.57 -1.50
CA CYS A 86 -5.29 -1.16 -2.78
C CYS A 86 -5.58 -0.08 -3.82
N ARG A 87 -5.16 -0.36 -5.06
CA ARG A 87 -5.63 0.32 -6.26
C ARG A 87 -7.14 0.13 -6.38
N ALA A 88 -7.82 1.23 -6.66
CA ALA A 88 -9.25 1.26 -6.93
C ALA A 88 -9.54 2.06 -8.19
N SER A 89 -10.78 2.02 -8.65
CA SER A 89 -11.24 2.76 -9.84
C SER A 89 -12.10 3.98 -9.49
N ARG A 90 -12.09 4.44 -8.23
CA ARG A 90 -13.06 5.40 -7.68
C ARG A 90 -12.43 6.71 -7.18
N GLY A 91 -11.40 7.22 -7.85
CA GLY A 91 -10.82 8.55 -7.57
C GLY A 91 -10.02 8.68 -6.26
N CYS A 92 -10.08 7.68 -5.39
CA CYS A 92 -9.22 7.54 -4.21
C CYS A 92 -8.83 6.07 -3.99
N ARG A 93 -7.81 5.86 -3.16
CA ARG A 93 -7.35 4.54 -2.74
C ARG A 93 -8.39 3.86 -1.86
N VAL A 94 -8.36 2.53 -1.85
CA VAL A 94 -9.17 1.72 -0.94
C VAL A 94 -8.25 1.03 0.06
N VAL A 95 -8.60 1.08 1.33
CA VAL A 95 -7.78 0.56 2.43
C VAL A 95 -8.57 -0.44 3.27
N ALA A 96 -7.86 -1.37 3.90
CA ALA A 96 -8.45 -2.33 4.82
C ALA A 96 -7.46 -2.76 5.90
N PHE A 97 -7.98 -3.24 7.02
CA PHE A 97 -7.19 -3.74 8.14
C PHE A 97 -7.51 -5.20 8.41
N SER A 98 -6.50 -5.98 8.78
CA SER A 98 -6.64 -7.35 9.29
C SER A 98 -6.06 -7.42 10.70
N ALA A 99 -6.84 -7.98 11.64
CA ALA A 99 -6.42 -8.24 13.01
C ALA A 99 -5.92 -9.69 13.21
N ASP A 100 -5.91 -10.48 12.14
CA ASP A 100 -5.56 -11.89 12.12
C ASP A 100 -4.40 -12.18 11.14
N ARG A 101 -3.49 -11.20 10.99
CA ARG A 101 -2.23 -11.33 10.22
C ARG A 101 -2.44 -11.78 8.77
N GLY A 102 -3.48 -11.24 8.13
CA GLY A 102 -3.77 -11.47 6.71
C GLY A 102 -4.67 -12.67 6.41
N LEU A 103 -5.22 -13.37 7.41
CA LEU A 103 -6.23 -14.41 7.16
C LEU A 103 -7.50 -13.79 6.57
N ARG A 104 -7.98 -12.69 7.17
CA ARG A 104 -9.13 -11.93 6.68
C ARG A 104 -8.97 -10.44 6.95
N PHE A 105 -9.22 -9.66 5.91
CA PHE A 105 -9.40 -8.22 6.04
C PHE A 105 -10.85 -7.87 6.41
N GLN A 106 -10.99 -6.83 7.22
CA GLN A 106 -12.26 -6.15 7.42
C GLN A 106 -12.79 -5.58 6.10
N ARG A 107 -14.05 -5.15 6.08
CA ARG A 107 -14.64 -4.55 4.89
C ARG A 107 -13.84 -3.31 4.49
N SER A 108 -13.46 -3.25 3.21
CA SER A 108 -12.65 -2.16 2.68
C SER A 108 -13.35 -0.80 2.78
N ALA A 109 -12.60 0.27 3.01
CA ALA A 109 -13.10 1.65 3.04
C ALA A 109 -12.32 2.57 2.08
N PRO A 110 -12.96 3.59 1.48
CA PRO A 110 -12.24 4.62 0.73
C PRO A 110 -11.34 5.45 1.66
N CYS A 111 -10.21 5.91 1.13
CA CYS A 111 -9.26 6.81 1.78
C CYS A 111 -9.11 8.07 0.93
N GLU A 112 -9.99 9.05 1.16
CA GLU A 112 -10.08 10.27 0.33
C GLU A 112 -8.82 11.14 0.36
N ALA A 113 -8.03 11.02 1.44
CA ALA A 113 -6.74 11.70 1.56
C ALA A 113 -5.69 11.16 0.57
N LEU A 114 -5.87 9.94 0.07
CA LEU A 114 -5.03 9.33 -0.96
C LEU A 114 -5.78 9.29 -2.29
N ALA A 115 -5.56 10.30 -3.11
CA ALA A 115 -6.14 10.38 -4.44
C ALA A 115 -5.67 9.22 -5.34
N GLU A 116 -6.53 8.86 -6.30
CA GLU A 116 -6.25 7.87 -7.33
C GLU A 116 -6.34 8.52 -8.70
N THR A 117 -5.54 8.02 -9.65
CA THR A 117 -5.56 8.52 -11.04
C THR A 117 -6.80 8.01 -11.78
N LEU A 118 -7.19 8.65 -12.89
CA LEU A 118 -8.41 8.28 -13.64
C LEU A 118 -8.47 6.79 -14.05
N CYS A 119 -7.33 6.21 -14.46
CA CYS A 119 -7.22 4.80 -14.84
C CYS A 119 -6.66 3.91 -13.71
N GLY A 120 -6.42 4.49 -12.53
CA GLY A 120 -5.72 3.86 -11.43
C GLY A 120 -4.22 3.65 -11.67
N CYS A 121 -3.45 3.66 -10.59
CA CYS A 121 -2.02 3.32 -10.61
C CYS A 121 -1.69 2.37 -9.45
N GLN A 122 -0.63 1.57 -9.57
CA GLN A 122 -0.07 0.94 -8.39
C GLN A 122 0.63 2.02 -7.53
N GLY A 123 0.69 1.77 -6.23
CA GLY A 123 1.45 2.58 -5.27
C GLY A 123 2.03 1.67 -4.20
N SER A 124 2.98 2.19 -3.44
CA SER A 124 3.70 1.41 -2.43
C SER A 124 3.51 1.95 -1.03
N VAL A 125 3.43 1.06 -0.03
CA VAL A 125 3.33 1.43 1.39
C VAL A 125 4.36 0.67 2.20
N VAL A 126 5.02 1.36 3.13
CA VAL A 126 5.89 0.75 4.14
C VAL A 126 5.54 1.29 5.53
N SER A 127 5.72 0.47 6.54
CA SER A 127 5.71 0.89 7.95
C SER A 127 7.11 1.14 8.45
N PHE A 128 7.27 2.09 9.37
CA PHE A 128 8.56 2.34 10.03
C PHE A 128 8.34 2.83 11.47
N PRO A 129 9.33 2.66 12.37
CA PRO A 129 9.23 3.14 13.75
C PRO A 129 8.98 4.64 13.80
N ALA A 130 7.99 5.05 14.59
CA ALA A 130 7.74 6.45 14.85
C ALA A 130 8.91 7.10 15.61
N PRO A 131 9.19 8.40 15.40
CA PRO A 131 10.12 9.14 16.25
C PRO A 131 9.70 9.06 17.73
N PRO A 132 10.65 9.08 18.68
CA PRO A 132 10.33 9.14 20.09
C PRO A 132 9.38 10.32 20.40
N ALA A 133 8.24 10.01 20.98
CA ALA A 133 7.20 10.98 21.31
C ALA A 133 6.64 10.69 22.72
N GLY A 134 5.77 11.58 23.20
CA GLY A 134 5.17 11.47 24.53
C GLY A 134 4.25 10.24 24.70
N PRO A 135 3.76 10.00 25.93
CA PRO A 135 2.84 8.91 26.23
C PRO A 135 1.61 8.93 25.32
N GLY A 136 1.27 7.78 24.72
CA GLY A 136 0.11 7.63 23.83
C GLY A 136 0.39 7.86 22.34
N ALA A 137 1.62 8.17 21.95
CA ALA A 137 2.00 8.21 20.54
C ALA A 137 1.98 6.81 19.90
N GLU A 138 1.57 6.75 18.63
CA GLU A 138 1.64 5.50 17.87
C GLU A 138 3.11 5.09 17.62
N PRO A 139 3.48 3.83 17.86
CA PRO A 139 4.87 3.37 17.74
C PRO A 139 5.29 3.16 16.28
N THR A 140 4.35 3.22 15.34
CA THR A 140 4.58 3.00 13.91
C THR A 140 3.93 4.11 13.10
N TRP A 141 4.67 4.62 12.11
CA TRP A 141 4.15 5.51 11.08
C TRP A 141 4.10 4.77 9.74
N LEU A 142 3.28 5.25 8.81
CA LEU A 142 3.25 4.74 7.44
C LEU A 142 3.80 5.77 6.46
N LEU A 143 4.55 5.29 5.48
CA LEU A 143 4.94 6.04 4.29
C LEU A 143 4.28 5.43 3.06
N TYR A 144 3.79 6.27 2.16
CA TYR A 144 3.15 5.83 0.92
C TYR A 144 3.66 6.61 -0.29
N SER A 145 3.93 5.94 -1.40
CA SER A 145 4.33 6.55 -2.67
C SER A 145 3.31 6.31 -3.77
N HIS A 146 2.92 7.38 -4.47
CA HIS A 146 1.95 7.33 -5.56
C HIS A 146 1.90 8.64 -6.36
N PRO A 147 1.53 8.61 -7.65
CA PRO A 147 1.21 9.83 -8.41
C PRO A 147 0.19 10.72 -7.70
N THR A 148 0.42 12.03 -7.69
CA THR A 148 -0.43 12.99 -6.95
C THR A 148 -1.53 13.61 -7.82
N ASP A 149 -1.36 13.59 -9.15
CA ASP A 149 -2.36 14.08 -10.11
C ASP A 149 -3.58 13.13 -10.20
N ARG A 150 -4.79 13.69 -10.12
CA ARG A 150 -6.06 12.91 -10.12
C ARG A 150 -6.46 12.37 -11.50
N HIS A 151 -5.91 12.92 -12.57
CA HIS A 151 -6.28 12.62 -13.94
C HIS A 151 -5.22 11.77 -14.65
N ARG A 152 -3.95 11.94 -14.27
CA ARG A 152 -2.79 11.39 -14.98
C ARG A 152 -1.82 10.75 -14.01
N ARG A 153 -1.03 9.80 -14.49
CA ARG A 153 0.13 9.26 -13.78
C ARG A 153 1.28 10.27 -13.85
N SER A 154 1.23 11.28 -13.00
CA SER A 154 2.20 12.38 -12.92
C SER A 154 2.47 12.76 -11.47
N ASP A 155 3.65 13.34 -11.25
CA ASP A 155 4.10 13.94 -10.01
C ASP A 155 4.08 12.92 -8.86
N LEU A 156 5.14 12.10 -8.77
CA LEU A 156 5.26 11.08 -7.73
C LEU A 156 5.36 11.74 -6.36
N GLY A 157 4.38 11.52 -5.51
CA GLY A 157 4.33 12.04 -4.14
C GLY A 157 4.70 10.98 -3.11
N ILE A 158 5.29 11.45 -2.02
CA ILE A 158 5.50 10.71 -0.78
C ILE A 158 4.58 11.27 0.28
N TYR A 159 3.72 10.42 0.81
CA TYR A 159 2.72 10.73 1.83
C TYR A 159 3.15 10.11 3.16
N LEU A 160 2.98 10.86 4.25
CA LEU A 160 3.22 10.39 5.61
C LEU A 160 1.90 10.26 6.37
N ASN A 161 1.73 9.17 7.12
CA ASN A 161 0.67 9.04 8.10
C ASN A 161 1.25 8.74 9.49
N PRO A 162 1.26 9.73 10.41
CA PRO A 162 1.73 9.55 11.79
C PRO A 162 0.69 8.91 12.71
N SER A 163 -0.51 8.61 12.21
CA SER A 163 -1.61 7.97 12.94
C SER A 163 -2.26 6.89 12.06
N PRO A 164 -1.59 5.75 11.83
CA PRO A 164 -1.96 4.79 10.79
C PRO A 164 -3.39 4.20 10.84
N LEU A 165 -4.05 4.29 11.99
CA LEU A 165 -5.44 3.85 12.18
C LEU A 165 -6.44 4.91 11.71
N ASP A 166 -6.01 6.17 11.62
CA ASP A 166 -6.76 7.26 11.03
C ASP A 166 -6.47 7.34 9.52
N ARG A 167 -7.46 6.95 8.73
CA ARG A 167 -7.43 7.01 7.26
C ARG A 167 -7.42 8.44 6.72
N GLU A 168 -7.77 9.44 7.53
CA GLU A 168 -7.72 10.87 7.20
C GLU A 168 -6.41 11.51 7.67
N GLY A 169 -5.62 10.80 8.48
CA GLY A 169 -4.33 11.25 9.03
C GLY A 169 -3.17 11.34 8.02
N TRP A 170 -3.42 11.14 6.73
CA TRP A 170 -2.38 11.33 5.70
C TRP A 170 -2.10 12.83 5.49
N GLN A 171 -0.83 13.19 5.58
CA GLN A 171 -0.36 14.55 5.32
C GLN A 171 -0.30 14.83 3.82
N HIS A 172 -0.20 16.13 3.47
CA HIS A 172 0.01 16.55 2.08
C HIS A 172 1.30 15.94 1.53
N PRO A 173 1.32 15.46 0.28
CA PRO A 173 2.49 14.78 -0.26
C PRO A 173 3.63 15.75 -0.50
N TRP A 174 4.85 15.29 -0.28
CA TRP A 174 6.04 15.90 -0.88
C TRP A 174 6.26 15.29 -2.26
N VAL A 175 6.39 16.13 -3.28
CA VAL A 175 6.64 15.67 -4.65
C VAL A 175 8.11 15.27 -4.80
N LEU A 176 8.35 13.97 -4.94
CA LEU A 176 9.68 13.39 -5.13
C LEU A 176 10.18 13.53 -6.57
N ASN A 177 9.27 13.44 -7.55
CA ASN A 177 9.59 13.59 -8.96
C ASN A 177 8.45 14.28 -9.69
N LEU A 178 8.75 15.38 -10.38
CA LEU A 178 7.80 16.08 -11.25
C LEU A 178 7.68 15.39 -12.62
N GLY A 179 6.48 15.45 -13.21
CA GLY A 179 6.19 14.89 -14.52
C GLY A 179 5.80 13.40 -14.51
N PRO A 180 5.77 12.75 -15.70
CA PRO A 180 5.29 11.38 -15.84
C PRO A 180 5.92 10.42 -14.84
N SER A 181 5.09 9.83 -13.98
CA SER A 181 5.50 8.91 -12.92
C SER A 181 4.48 7.80 -12.77
N GLY A 182 4.92 6.55 -12.82
CA GLY A 182 4.05 5.37 -12.78
C GLY A 182 4.14 4.60 -11.47
N TYR A 183 4.44 3.32 -11.58
CA TYR A 183 4.51 2.40 -10.44
C TYR A 183 5.70 2.76 -9.55
N SER A 184 5.61 2.43 -8.27
CA SER A 184 6.69 2.66 -7.30
C SER A 184 6.79 1.54 -6.28
N ASP A 185 7.96 1.39 -5.67
CA ASP A 185 8.21 0.50 -4.54
C ASP A 185 9.15 1.17 -3.53
N LEU A 186 8.68 1.26 -2.28
CA LEU A 186 9.39 1.84 -1.16
C LEU A 186 10.15 0.77 -0.37
N SER A 187 11.25 1.20 0.25
CA SER A 187 11.97 0.43 1.27
C SER A 187 12.38 1.35 2.42
N ALA A 188 12.14 0.94 3.65
CA ALA A 188 12.66 1.60 4.84
C ALA A 188 14.04 1.00 5.19
N CYS A 189 15.07 1.85 5.23
CA CYS A 189 16.45 1.47 5.56
C CYS A 189 16.79 1.87 7.01
N SER A 190 17.87 1.31 7.54
CA SER A 190 18.41 1.72 8.84
C SER A 190 18.80 3.20 8.86
N GLY A 191 18.63 3.86 10.01
CA GLY A 191 19.06 5.26 10.19
C GLY A 191 18.09 6.30 9.64
N GLY A 192 16.82 5.95 9.40
CA GLY A 192 15.80 6.90 8.94
C GLY A 192 15.90 7.27 7.46
N VAL A 193 16.62 6.46 6.69
CA VAL A 193 16.74 6.59 5.23
C VAL A 193 15.67 5.73 4.56
N PHE A 194 15.10 6.23 3.48
CA PHE A 194 14.14 5.52 2.66
C PHE A 194 14.64 5.47 1.22
N GLY A 195 14.42 4.32 0.57
CA GLY A 195 14.61 4.16 -0.87
C GLY A 195 13.26 4.12 -1.57
N CYS A 196 13.18 4.72 -2.74
CA CYS A 196 12.04 4.61 -3.65
C CYS A 196 12.55 4.25 -5.04
N LEU A 197 12.08 3.13 -5.58
CA LEU A 197 12.25 2.74 -6.97
C LEU A 197 10.96 3.04 -7.72
N PHE A 198 11.01 3.76 -8.84
CA PHE A 198 9.79 4.17 -9.54
C PHE A 198 9.97 4.34 -11.04
N GLU A 199 8.88 4.12 -11.77
CA GLU A 199 8.78 4.38 -13.20
C GLU A 199 8.66 5.89 -13.44
N ARG A 200 9.48 6.44 -14.33
CA ARG A 200 9.37 7.83 -14.81
C ARG A 200 9.76 7.99 -16.27
N GLY A 201 9.54 9.19 -16.78
CA GLY A 201 10.03 9.62 -18.08
C GLY A 201 9.75 11.08 -18.37
N THR A 202 10.00 11.50 -19.60
CA THR A 202 9.72 12.86 -20.08
C THR A 202 8.39 12.93 -20.81
N THR A 203 8.09 11.92 -21.65
CA THR A 203 6.86 11.89 -22.47
C THR A 203 5.85 10.88 -21.95
N SER A 204 6.32 9.73 -21.44
CA SER A 204 5.51 8.64 -20.91
C SER A 204 6.09 8.11 -19.59
N THR A 205 5.29 7.36 -18.85
CA THR A 205 5.70 6.83 -17.53
C THR A 205 6.73 5.71 -17.61
N CYS A 206 6.86 5.03 -18.75
CA CYS A 206 7.61 3.78 -18.88
C CYS A 206 8.88 3.95 -19.72
N GLU A 207 9.64 5.02 -19.47
CA GLU A 207 10.92 5.28 -20.15
C GLU A 207 12.10 4.80 -19.30
N GLU A 208 12.05 5.05 -18.00
CA GLU A 208 13.14 4.78 -17.06
C GLU A 208 12.60 4.25 -15.73
N ILE A 209 13.40 3.42 -15.06
CA ILE A 209 13.21 3.10 -13.64
C ILE A 209 14.28 3.86 -12.86
N THR A 210 13.83 4.76 -11.99
CA THR A 210 14.71 5.61 -11.18
C THR A 210 14.72 5.15 -9.74
N PHE A 211 15.89 5.18 -9.12
CA PHE A 211 16.07 4.97 -7.69
C PHE A 211 16.41 6.30 -7.02
N CYS A 212 15.72 6.62 -5.92
CA CYS A 212 15.97 7.80 -5.12
C CYS A 212 16.08 7.43 -3.64
N LEU A 213 17.07 8.00 -2.95
CA LEU A 213 17.22 7.94 -1.50
C LEU A 213 16.77 9.26 -0.88
N PHE A 214 16.06 9.18 0.24
CA PHE A 214 15.67 10.37 0.99
C PHE A 214 15.54 10.09 2.48
N THR A 215 15.49 11.16 3.26
CA THR A 215 15.25 11.12 4.71
C THR A 215 14.03 11.99 5.05
N LEU A 216 13.33 11.61 6.12
CA LEU A 216 12.26 12.42 6.70
C LEU A 216 12.85 13.29 7.82
N ASP A 217 12.77 14.61 7.67
CA ASP A 217 13.01 15.54 8.76
C ASP A 217 11.71 15.69 9.56
N THR A 218 11.57 14.87 10.60
CA THR A 218 10.35 14.81 11.41
C THR A 218 10.15 16.03 12.30
N SER A 219 11.17 16.90 12.43
CA SER A 219 11.06 18.16 13.19
C SER A 219 10.39 19.27 12.37
N GLN A 220 10.52 19.22 11.05
CA GLN A 220 9.93 20.18 10.13
C GLN A 220 8.86 19.58 9.21
N GLN A 221 8.63 18.26 9.29
CA GLN A 221 7.79 17.52 8.34
C GLN A 221 8.21 17.83 6.89
N ASN A 222 9.51 17.70 6.60
CA ASN A 222 10.09 17.97 5.29
C ASN A 222 10.93 16.78 4.81
N LEU A 223 10.99 16.56 3.49
CA LEU A 223 11.89 15.59 2.89
C LEU A 223 13.24 16.21 2.53
N LYS A 224 14.32 15.47 2.79
CA LYS A 224 15.65 15.75 2.24
C LYS A 224 16.06 14.59 1.35
N ALA A 225 15.94 14.78 0.04
CA ALA A 225 16.39 13.83 -0.98
C ALA A 225 17.90 13.98 -1.20
N SER A 226 18.58 12.87 -1.47
CA SER A 226 20.02 12.79 -1.75
C SER A 226 20.27 12.30 -3.17
#